data_AF-A0A2E8PZA6-F1
#
_entry.id   AF-A0A2E8PZA6-F1
#
_cell.length_a   1.000
_cell.length_b   1.000
_cell.length_c   1.000
_cell.angle_alpha   90.00
_cell.angle_beta   90.00
_cell.angle_gamma   90.00
#
_symmetry.space_group_name_H-M   'P 1'
#
loop_
_entity.id
_entity.type
_entity.pdbx_description
1 polymer ?
#
loop_
_entity_poly.entity_id
_entity_poly.type
_entity_poly.pdbx_seq_one_letter_code
_entity_poly.pdbx_strand_id
1 'polypeptide(L)' 'MAVKHIPTGEVHTGSKGGTTGCGVNTNEHPSHWVDTSEGVTCGKNGCKN' A
#
# COMPACT_ATOMS: atom_id res chain seq x y z
N MET A 1 -7.29 -4.66 1.20
CA MET A 1 -7.80 -3.31 0.83
C MET A 1 -6.63 -2.58 0.19
N ALA A 2 -6.77 -1.94 -0.97
CA ALA A 2 -5.61 -1.31 -1.61
C ALA A 2 -5.33 0.06 -0.96
N VAL A 3 -4.06 0.37 -0.77
CA VAL A 3 -3.61 1.65 -0.19
C VAL A 3 -2.66 2.32 -1.17
N LYS A 4 -2.93 3.58 -1.48
CA LYS A 4 -2.09 4.39 -2.36
C LYS A 4 -1.12 5.19 -1.54
N HIS A 5 0.15 5.11 -1.91
CA HIS A 5 1.19 5.97 -1.39
C HIS A 5 1.18 7.28 -2.19
N ILE A 6 0.73 8.38 -1.57
CA ILE A 6 0.61 9.69 -2.22
C ILE A 6 1.95 10.20 -2.80
N PRO A 7 3.10 10.06 -2.10
CA PRO A 7 4.38 10.55 -2.60
C PRO A 7 4.90 9.83 -3.84
N THR A 8 4.68 8.52 -3.95
CA THR A 8 5.16 7.73 -5.12
C THR A 8 4.07 7.51 -6.17
N GLY A 9 2.80 7.68 -5.80
CA GLY A 9 1.65 7.34 -6.63
C GLY A 9 1.40 5.83 -6.76
N GLU A 10 2.20 4.99 -6.09
CA GLU A 10 2.07 3.53 -6.16
C GLU A 10 0.93 3.02 -5.28
N VAL A 11 0.23 2.00 -5.77
CA VAL A 11 -0.85 1.34 -5.06
C VAL A 11 -0.34 0.00 -4.56
N HIS A 12 -0.45 -0.20 -3.26
CA HIS A 12 -0.01 -1.40 -2.56
C HIS A 12 -1.22 -2.18 -2.05
N THR A 13 -1.05 -3.50 -1.92
CA THR A 13 -2.01 -4.34 -1.19
C THR A 13 -1.90 -4.02 0.28
N GLY A 14 -2.95 -3.53 0.93
CA GLY A 14 -2.99 -3.34 2.38
C GLY A 14 -3.28 -4.65 3.11
N SER A 15 -2.50 -4.91 4.15
CA SER A 15 -2.60 -6.04 5.07
C SER A 15 -3.17 -5.60 6.42
N LYS A 16 -3.80 -6.53 7.15
CA LYS A 16 -4.26 -6.28 8.51
C LYS A 16 -3.06 -5.94 9.41
N GLY A 17 -3.12 -4.81 10.10
CA GLY A 17 -2.04 -4.31 10.98
C GLY A 17 -1.37 -3.01 10.50
N GLY A 18 -1.83 -2.41 9.40
CA GLY A 18 -1.25 -1.18 8.87
C GLY A 18 0.12 -1.42 8.22
N THR A 19 0.22 -2.53 7.50
CA THR A 19 1.37 -2.86 6.66
C THR A 19 0.88 -3.17 5.26
N THR A 20 1.72 -2.94 4.26
CA THR A 20 1.46 -3.38 2.89
C THR A 20 1.87 -4.84 2.71
N GLY A 21 1.38 -5.49 1.66
CA GLY A 21 1.72 -6.86 1.31
C GLY A 21 3.21 -7.04 1.01
N CYS A 22 3.90 -5.97 0.58
CA CYS A 22 5.34 -5.96 0.39
C CYS A 22 6.14 -5.54 1.66
N GLY A 23 5.49 -5.43 2.83
CA GLY A 23 6.15 -5.19 4.11
C GLY A 23 6.38 -3.73 4.51
N VAL A 24 5.86 -2.76 3.74
CA VAL A 24 5.95 -1.32 4.12
C VAL A 24 4.95 -1.01 5.22
N ASN A 25 5.40 -0.35 6.29
CA ASN A 25 4.53 0.08 7.38
C ASN A 25 3.81 1.38 7.00
N THR A 26 2.48 1.33 6.95
CA THR A 26 1.66 2.51 6.64
C THR A 26 1.40 3.39 7.86
N ASN A 27 1.77 2.93 9.07
CA ASN A 27 1.64 3.70 10.31
C ASN A 27 2.78 4.69 10.56
N GLU A 28 3.94 4.54 9.92
CA GLU A 28 5.07 5.46 10.11
C GLU A 28 4.75 6.86 9.55
N HIS A 29 4.00 6.94 8.45
CA HIS A 29 3.58 8.19 7.82
C HIS A 29 2.13 8.08 7.33
N PRO A 30 1.13 8.05 8.23
CA PRO A 30 -0.26 7.78 7.85
C PRO A 30 -0.82 8.81 6.86
N SER A 31 -0.31 10.05 6.87
CA SER A 31 -0.69 11.09 5.90
C SER A 31 -0.22 10.81 4.47
N HIS A 32 0.75 9.92 4.26
CA HIS A 32 1.21 9.50 2.95
C HIS A 32 0.38 8.36 2.36
N TRP A 33 -0.55 7.80 3.13
CA TRP A 33 -1.34 6.64 2.75
C TRP A 33 -2.81 6.98 2.72
N VAL A 34 -3.47 6.58 1.64
CA VAL A 34 -4.90 6.75 1.45
C VAL A 34 -5.49 5.46 0.92
N ASP A 35 -6.60 5.03 1.49
CA ASP A 35 -7.35 3.89 0.97
C ASP A 35 -7.84 4.19 -0.45
N THR A 36 -7.58 3.25 -1.36
CA THR A 36 -7.99 3.37 -2.76
C THR A 36 -8.69 2.10 -3.22
N SER A 37 -9.53 2.26 -4.24
CA SER A 37 -10.13 1.15 -5.00
C SER A 37 -9.38 0.87 -6.30
N GLU A 38 -8.30 1.62 -6.57
CA GLU A 38 -7.43 1.41 -7.73
C GLU A 38 -6.76 0.02 -7.68
N GLY A 39 -6.41 -0.50 -8.86
CA GLY A 39 -5.64 -1.74 -8.97
C GLY A 39 -4.25 -1.60 -8.34
N VAL A 40 -3.74 -2.67 -7.74
CA VAL A 40 -2.40 -2.71 -7.16
C VAL A 40 -1.36 -2.54 -8.26
N THR A 41 -0.60 -1.44 -8.20
CA THR A 41 0.47 -1.13 -9.16
C THR A 41 1.85 -1.53 -8.63
N CYS A 42 1.97 -1.80 -7.33
CA CYS A 42 3.21 -2.25 -6.72
C CYS A 42 3.61 -3.63 -7.25
N GLY A 43 4.75 -3.70 -7.95
CA GLY A 43 5.30 -4.94 -8.50
C GLY A 43 6.09 -5.80 -7.51
N LYS A 44 6.16 -5.40 -6.23
CA LYS A 44 6.92 -6.13 -5.21
C LYS A 44 6.20 -7.42 -4.81
N ASN A 45 6.99 -8.44 -4.47
CA ASN A 45 6.49 -9.72 -4.00
C ASN A 45 5.63 -9.51 -2.73
N GLY A 46 4.44 -10.13 -2.69
CA GLY A 46 3.44 -9.94 -1.64
C GLY A 46 2.37 -8.87 -1.92
N CYS A 47 2.64 -7.87 -2.76
CA CYS A 47 1.59 -7.01 -3.32
C CYS A 47 0.98 -7.61 -4.59
N LYS A 48 1.82 -8.20 -5.44
CA LYS A 48 1.44 -8.84 -6.69
C LYS A 48 1.28 -10.36 -6.45
N ASN A 49 0.04 -10.82 -6.29
CA ASN A 49 -0.35 -12.23 -6.31
C ASN A 49 -1.51 -12.43 -7.27
#